data_AF-A0AAV6DHF9-F1
#
_entry.id   AF-A0AAV6DHF9-F1
#
_cell.length_a   1.000
_cell.length_b   1.000
_cell.length_c   1.000
_cell.angle_alpha   90.00
_cell.angle_beta   90.00
_cell.angle_gamma   90.00
#
_symmetry.space_group_name_H-M   'P 1'
#
loop_
_entity.id
_entity.type
_entity.pdbx_description
1 polymer ?
#
loop_
_entity_poly.entity_id
_entity_poly.type
_entity_poly.pdbx_seq_one_letter_code
_entity_poly.pdbx_strand_id
1 'polypeptide(L)'
;MEIDPRAADGLPFHEVEEPAYAGAPEPSGDAHLRHLQRVPLFSGFNDRELRRVAALSTIREARAGSVITQIGDPGDSFFIIIDGMAAVRTPVGAGSQLKAGDCFGEMSLIDGEPRSATIEATTDLRLLAVDRVHFWRLLDETPELIRRILTILSRRVRGLEETIRAVLERTRSA
;
A
#
# COMPACT_ATOMS: atom_id res chain seq x y z
N MET A 1 -2.69 -44.98 -26.90
CA MET A 1 -1.88 -43.75 -26.70
C MET A 1 -2.20 -43.28 -25.30
N GLU A 2 -1.42 -43.77 -24.34
CA GLU A 2 -1.55 -43.44 -22.91
C GLU A 2 -1.01 -42.02 -22.67
N ILE A 3 -1.68 -41.26 -21.79
CA ILE A 3 -1.21 -39.94 -21.36
C ILE A 3 -0.24 -40.15 -20.19
N ASP A 4 1.00 -39.69 -20.37
CA ASP A 4 2.06 -39.72 -19.37
C ASP A 4 1.77 -38.68 -18.26
N PRO A 5 1.67 -39.08 -16.98
CA PRO A 5 1.39 -38.18 -15.87
C PRO A 5 2.59 -37.37 -15.36
N ARG A 6 3.73 -37.34 -16.07
CA ARG A 6 4.95 -36.61 -15.65
C ARG A 6 5.26 -35.31 -16.39
N ALA A 7 4.35 -34.76 -17.19
CA ALA A 7 4.59 -33.52 -17.94
C ALA A 7 4.26 -32.22 -17.16
N ALA A 8 4.50 -32.18 -15.85
CA ALA A 8 4.19 -31.00 -15.00
C ALA A 8 5.41 -30.40 -14.27
N ASP A 9 6.64 -30.82 -14.59
CA ASP A 9 7.86 -30.25 -14.02
C ASP A 9 8.67 -29.57 -15.12
N GLY A 10 8.62 -28.23 -15.19
CA GLY A 10 9.48 -27.51 -16.14
C GLY A 10 9.14 -26.06 -16.48
N LEU A 11 8.34 -25.34 -15.69
CA LEU A 11 8.32 -23.87 -15.82
C LEU A 11 9.45 -23.30 -14.97
N PRO A 12 10.38 -22.52 -15.55
CA PRO A 12 11.47 -21.94 -14.78
C PRO A 12 10.88 -20.91 -13.83
N PHE A 13 10.98 -21.18 -12.53
CA PHE A 13 10.82 -20.16 -11.51
C PHE A 13 11.90 -19.11 -11.79
N HIS A 14 11.50 -17.97 -12.36
CA HIS A 14 12.36 -16.79 -12.33
C HIS A 14 12.62 -16.50 -10.86
N GLU A 15 13.89 -16.59 -10.45
CA GLU A 15 14.36 -16.08 -9.17
C GLU A 15 13.82 -14.66 -9.02
N VAL A 16 12.89 -14.48 -8.08
CA VAL A 16 12.43 -13.17 -7.69
C VAL A 16 13.61 -12.57 -6.93
N GLU A 17 14.35 -11.66 -7.56
CA GLU A 17 15.33 -10.83 -6.86
C GLU A 17 14.60 -10.15 -5.69
N GLU A 18 14.95 -10.51 -4.46
CA GLU A 18 14.52 -9.76 -3.30
C GLU A 18 14.95 -8.30 -3.49
N PRO A 19 14.04 -7.31 -3.36
CA PRO A 19 14.44 -5.91 -3.41
C PRO A 19 15.57 -5.68 -2.41
N ALA A 20 16.63 -5.00 -2.83
CA ALA A 20 17.79 -4.73 -1.99
C ALA A 20 17.39 -3.98 -0.70
N TYR A 21 17.17 -4.72 0.38
CA TYR A 21 16.77 -4.19 1.67
C TYR A 21 18.00 -3.79 2.47
N ALA A 22 18.32 -2.49 2.44
CA ALA A 22 19.30 -1.91 3.36
C ALA A 22 18.57 -1.24 4.52
N GLY A 23 18.50 -1.90 5.67
CA GLY A 23 18.03 -1.29 6.91
C GLY A 23 17.92 -2.29 8.05
N ALA A 24 18.95 -2.33 8.90
CA ALA A 24 18.87 -3.01 10.19
C ALA A 24 17.69 -2.45 11.01
N PRO A 25 16.97 -3.27 11.80
CA PRO A 25 16.00 -2.73 12.74
C PRO A 25 16.77 -1.99 13.84
N GLU A 26 16.32 -0.80 14.25
CA GLU A 26 16.42 -0.19 15.62
C GLU A 26 15.98 1.31 15.55
N PRO A 27 15.55 2.00 16.65
CA PRO A 27 15.21 1.52 18.00
C PRO A 27 13.98 2.17 18.69
N SER A 28 13.62 1.62 19.86
CA SER A 28 12.73 2.17 20.92
C SER A 28 11.27 2.41 20.53
N GLY A 29 10.35 1.74 21.23
CA GLY A 29 8.89 1.91 21.05
C GLY A 29 8.43 3.37 21.06
N ASP A 30 9.16 4.26 21.72
CA ASP A 30 8.85 5.70 21.81
C ASP A 30 9.15 6.49 20.54
N ALA A 31 10.15 6.09 19.74
CA ALA A 31 10.41 6.74 18.44
C ALA A 31 9.34 6.33 17.41
N HIS A 32 8.99 5.04 17.41
CA HIS A 32 7.95 4.49 16.54
C HIS A 32 6.58 5.15 16.83
N LEU A 33 6.20 5.28 18.10
CA LEU A 33 4.96 5.95 18.51
C LEU A 33 4.90 7.42 18.07
N ARG A 34 6.01 8.17 18.19
CA ARG A 34 6.06 9.58 17.76
C ARG A 34 5.83 9.74 16.26
N HIS A 35 6.24 8.78 15.44
CA HIS A 35 5.93 8.80 14.02
C HIS A 35 4.44 8.60 13.75
N LEU A 36 3.81 7.63 14.43
CA LEU A 36 2.37 7.38 14.28
C LEU A 36 1.50 8.57 14.70
N GLN A 37 1.89 9.29 15.76
CA GLN A 37 1.19 10.51 16.20
C GLN A 37 1.14 11.61 15.12
N ARG A 38 2.07 11.61 14.15
CA ARG A 38 2.14 12.61 13.08
C ARG A 38 1.30 12.24 11.86
N VAL A 39 0.79 11.01 11.79
CA VAL A 39 0.03 10.51 10.65
C VAL A 39 -1.45 10.85 10.83
N PRO A 40 -2.06 11.68 9.95
CA PRO A 40 -3.48 12.05 10.01
C PRO A 40 -4.44 10.86 10.11
N LEU A 41 -4.09 9.72 9.52
CA LEU A 41 -4.87 8.48 9.62
C LEU A 41 -5.12 8.06 11.07
N PHE A 42 -4.16 8.30 11.98
CA PHE A 42 -4.26 7.96 13.40
C PHE A 42 -4.68 9.14 14.29
N SER A 43 -5.11 10.26 13.70
CA SER A 43 -5.56 11.43 14.47
C SER A 43 -6.73 11.06 15.40
N GLY A 44 -6.55 11.26 16.70
CA GLY A 44 -7.55 10.92 17.73
C GLY A 44 -7.37 9.53 18.35
N PHE A 45 -6.36 8.77 17.94
CA PHE A 45 -5.98 7.53 18.63
C PHE A 45 -5.29 7.87 19.96
N ASN A 46 -5.60 7.12 21.01
CA ASN A 46 -4.88 7.17 22.27
C ASN A 46 -3.57 6.37 22.22
N ASP A 47 -2.70 6.53 23.22
CA ASP A 47 -1.41 5.84 23.27
C ASP A 47 -1.52 4.32 23.22
N ARG A 48 -2.60 3.73 23.75
CA ARG A 48 -2.79 2.27 23.71
C ARG A 48 -3.07 1.79 22.30
N GLU A 49 -3.90 2.52 21.56
CA GLU A 49 -4.19 2.25 20.15
C GLU A 49 -2.95 2.43 19.28
N LEU A 50 -2.20 3.52 19.47
CA LEU A 50 -0.95 3.76 18.75
C LEU A 50 0.10 2.68 19.04
N ARG A 51 0.19 2.18 20.29
CA ARG A 51 1.07 1.05 20.63
C ARG A 51 0.67 -0.24 19.93
N ARG A 52 -0.62 -0.50 19.73
CA ARG A 52 -1.09 -1.66 18.95
C ARG A 52 -0.70 -1.53 17.50
N VAL A 53 -0.93 -0.36 16.89
CA VAL A 53 -0.47 -0.09 15.52
C VAL A 53 1.04 -0.33 15.42
N ALA A 54 1.83 0.26 16.32
CA ALA A 54 3.29 0.10 16.33
C ALA A 54 3.75 -1.36 16.48
N ALA A 55 3.03 -2.17 17.28
CA ALA A 55 3.35 -3.58 17.48
C ALA A 55 3.00 -4.47 16.27
N LEU A 56 2.06 -4.04 15.43
CA LEU A 56 1.59 -4.76 14.25
C LEU A 56 2.21 -4.24 12.95
N SER A 57 3.21 -3.36 13.04
CA SER A 57 3.80 -2.69 11.89
C SER A 57 5.30 -2.55 12.01
N THR A 58 5.93 -2.28 10.86
CA THR A 58 7.36 -1.98 10.76
C THR A 58 7.58 -0.68 10.02
N ILE A 59 8.68 0.00 10.30
CA ILE A 59 9.11 1.17 9.53
C ILE A 59 9.94 0.67 8.34
N ARG A 60 9.62 1.16 7.14
CA ARG A 60 10.41 0.93 5.93
C ARG A 60 10.81 2.26 5.33
N GLU A 61 12.02 2.35 4.81
CA GLU A 61 12.51 3.52 4.09
C GLU A 61 12.74 3.16 2.62
N ALA A 62 12.45 4.09 1.72
CA ALA A 62 12.70 3.93 0.29
C ALA A 62 13.23 5.24 -0.28
N ARG A 63 14.13 5.16 -1.26
CA ARG A 63 14.71 6.35 -1.90
C ARG A 63 13.77 6.88 -2.98
N ALA A 64 13.92 8.14 -3.34
CA ALA A 64 13.28 8.69 -4.54
C ALA A 64 13.58 7.80 -5.77
N GLY A 65 12.56 7.55 -6.58
CA GLY A 65 12.58 6.64 -7.73
C GLY A 65 12.35 5.17 -7.41
N SER A 66 12.29 4.75 -6.14
CA SER A 66 11.96 3.37 -5.78
C SER A 66 10.50 3.04 -6.10
N VAL A 67 10.27 1.92 -6.78
CA VAL A 67 8.94 1.32 -6.95
C VAL A 67 8.58 0.55 -5.68
N ILE A 68 7.50 0.93 -5.02
CA ILE A 68 7.06 0.34 -3.74
C ILE A 68 6.08 -0.80 -3.99
N THR A 69 5.18 -0.63 -4.96
CA THR A 69 4.31 -1.70 -5.47
C THR A 69 4.25 -1.58 -6.97
N GLN A 70 4.08 -2.71 -7.65
CA GLN A 70 3.95 -2.77 -9.09
C GLN A 70 2.57 -3.33 -9.45
N ILE A 71 1.92 -2.70 -10.43
CA ILE A 71 0.60 -3.13 -10.89
C ILE A 71 0.63 -4.57 -11.43
N GLY A 72 -0.38 -5.36 -11.08
CA GLY A 72 -0.48 -6.76 -11.50
C GLY A 72 0.27 -7.76 -10.62
N ASP A 73 1.15 -7.29 -9.73
CA ASP A 73 1.84 -8.17 -8.79
C ASP A 73 0.91 -8.61 -7.65
N PRO A 74 1.16 -9.76 -7.00
CA PRO A 74 0.49 -10.11 -5.75
C PRO A 74 0.69 -9.03 -4.67
N GLY A 75 -0.34 -8.79 -3.87
CA GLY A 75 -0.26 -7.87 -2.74
C GLY A 75 -0.28 -8.57 -1.39
N ASP A 76 0.76 -8.40 -0.58
CA ASP A 76 0.90 -9.02 0.74
C ASP A 76 1.03 -8.01 1.90
N SER A 77 1.09 -6.72 1.57
CA SER A 77 1.38 -5.65 2.52
C SER A 77 0.53 -4.41 2.26
N PHE A 78 0.16 -3.74 3.35
CA PHE A 78 -0.47 -2.43 3.42
C PHE A 78 0.54 -1.39 3.91
N PHE A 79 0.48 -0.19 3.36
CA PHE A 79 1.44 0.88 3.64
C PHE A 79 0.75 2.18 4.03
N ILE A 80 1.39 2.93 4.93
CA ILE A 80 1.01 4.31 5.26
C ILE A 80 2.25 5.18 5.13
N ILE A 81 2.12 6.32 4.45
CA ILE A 81 3.21 7.27 4.29
C ILE A 81 3.35 8.08 5.58
N ILE A 82 4.48 7.93 6.26
CA ILE A 82 4.84 8.73 7.43
C ILE A 82 5.46 10.05 6.99
N ASP A 83 6.35 9.99 6.00
CA ASP A 83 7.05 11.14 5.43
C ASP A 83 7.36 10.91 3.94
N GLY A 84 7.40 12.01 3.18
CA GLY A 84 7.64 12.00 1.74
C GLY A 84 6.39 11.92 0.86
N MET A 85 6.60 11.68 -0.43
CA MET A 85 5.56 11.67 -1.46
C MET A 85 5.77 10.55 -2.49
N ALA A 86 4.67 10.03 -3.03
CA ALA A 86 4.68 8.99 -4.06
C ALA A 86 3.70 9.29 -5.20
N ALA A 87 4.05 8.90 -6.42
CA ALA A 87 3.16 8.94 -7.58
C ALA A 87 2.40 7.62 -7.70
N VAL A 88 1.13 7.70 -8.10
CA VAL A 88 0.29 6.54 -8.41
C VAL A 88 0.15 6.42 -9.91
N ARG A 89 0.38 5.23 -10.46
CA ARG A 89 0.08 4.89 -11.85
C ARG A 89 -0.92 3.75 -11.90
N THR A 90 -2.01 3.94 -12.62
CA THR A 90 -3.13 3.00 -12.74
C THR A 90 -3.27 2.56 -14.22
N PRO A 91 -4.08 1.53 -14.53
CA PRO A 91 -4.34 1.14 -15.93
C PRO A 91 -4.95 2.25 -16.79
N VAL A 92 -5.71 3.15 -16.15
CA VAL A 92 -6.38 4.27 -16.83
C VAL A 92 -5.51 5.53 -16.92
N GLY A 93 -4.25 5.46 -16.46
CA GLY A 93 -3.27 6.55 -16.54
C GLY A 93 -2.70 6.98 -15.20
N ALA A 94 -2.12 8.19 -15.17
CA ALA A 94 -1.57 8.79 -13.96
C ALA A 94 -2.68 9.02 -12.93
N GLY A 95 -2.53 8.40 -11.76
CA GLY A 95 -3.40 8.60 -10.61
C GLY A 95 -3.00 9.84 -9.80
N SER A 96 -3.70 10.03 -8.67
CA SER A 96 -3.37 11.11 -7.72
C SER A 96 -2.04 10.87 -7.03
N GLN A 97 -1.32 11.93 -6.67
CA GLN A 97 -0.14 11.82 -5.82
C GLN A 97 -0.54 11.46 -4.38
N LEU A 98 0.27 10.62 -3.73
CA LEU A 98 0.17 10.31 -2.30
C LEU A 98 1.22 11.10 -1.53
N LYS A 99 0.88 11.49 -0.30
CA LYS A 99 1.74 12.23 0.62
C LYS A 99 1.63 11.66 2.03
N ALA A 100 2.45 12.19 2.95
CA ALA A 100 2.35 11.88 4.38
C ALA A 100 0.89 11.90 4.88
N GLY A 101 0.48 10.80 5.52
CA GLY A 101 -0.88 10.55 5.97
C GLY A 101 -1.73 9.68 5.06
N ASP A 102 -1.38 9.58 3.78
CA ASP A 102 -2.08 8.69 2.85
C ASP A 102 -1.63 7.24 3.05
N CYS A 103 -2.50 6.30 2.70
CA CYS A 103 -2.23 4.88 2.75
C CYS A 103 -2.43 4.22 1.38
N PHE A 104 -1.85 3.05 1.14
CA PHE A 104 -2.04 2.29 -0.10
C PHE A 104 -1.79 0.79 0.10
N GLY A 105 -2.16 0.00 -0.90
CA GLY A 105 -1.99 -1.44 -0.87
C GLY A 105 -3.11 -2.19 -0.14
N GLU A 106 -4.15 -1.49 0.34
CA GLU A 106 -5.28 -2.09 1.04
C GLU A 106 -6.17 -2.93 0.12
N MET A 107 -6.32 -2.56 -1.15
CA MET A 107 -7.26 -3.21 -2.08
C MET A 107 -6.94 -4.70 -2.22
N SER A 108 -5.71 -5.04 -2.61
CA SER A 108 -5.26 -6.43 -2.80
C SER A 108 -5.33 -7.29 -1.54
N LEU A 109 -5.29 -6.68 -0.36
CA LEU A 109 -5.48 -7.42 0.89
C LEU A 109 -6.96 -7.70 1.16
N ILE A 110 -7.84 -6.77 0.80
CA ILE A 110 -9.28 -6.82 1.05
C ILE A 110 -9.99 -7.77 0.09
N ASP A 111 -9.75 -7.64 -1.22
CA ASP A 111 -10.44 -8.42 -2.25
C ASP A 111 -9.64 -9.64 -2.74
N GLY A 112 -8.34 -9.69 -2.43
CA GLY A 112 -7.45 -10.76 -2.86
C GLY A 112 -6.94 -10.63 -4.29
N GLU A 113 -7.32 -9.56 -5.01
CA GLU A 113 -6.87 -9.31 -6.37
C GLU A 113 -5.42 -8.75 -6.40
N PRO A 114 -4.72 -8.83 -7.54
CA PRO A 114 -3.40 -8.23 -7.70
C PRO A 114 -3.38 -6.72 -7.42
N ARG A 115 -2.18 -6.15 -7.28
CA ARG A 115 -1.99 -4.71 -7.08
C ARG A 115 -2.70 -3.92 -8.17
N SER A 116 -3.57 -3.00 -7.76
CA SER A 116 -4.36 -2.15 -8.67
C SER A 116 -3.58 -0.97 -9.27
N ALA A 117 -2.38 -0.69 -8.74
CA ALA A 117 -1.56 0.44 -9.16
C ALA A 117 -0.07 0.20 -8.89
N THR A 118 0.77 0.82 -9.72
CA THR A 118 2.18 1.02 -9.42
C THR A 118 2.33 2.26 -8.56
N ILE A 119 3.07 2.14 -7.46
CA ILE A 119 3.39 3.24 -6.55
C ILE A 119 4.89 3.48 -6.60
N GLU A 120 5.30 4.69 -6.96
CA GLU A 120 6.71 5.07 -7.07
C GLU A 120 7.02 6.26 -6.17
N ALA A 121 8.09 6.15 -5.41
CA ALA A 121 8.60 7.22 -4.56
C ALA A 121 9.03 8.43 -5.41
N THR A 122 8.44 9.60 -5.15
CA THR A 122 8.82 10.87 -5.81
C THR A 122 9.80 11.68 -4.96
N THR A 123 9.84 11.39 -3.67
CA THR A 123 10.88 11.81 -2.73
C THR A 123 11.36 10.57 -1.96
N ASP A 124 12.38 10.70 -1.13
CA ASP A 124 12.62 9.69 -0.09
C ASP A 124 11.34 9.50 0.73
N LEU A 125 11.01 8.23 1.01
CA LEU A 125 9.82 7.82 1.73
C LEU A 125 10.21 7.18 3.05
N ARG A 126 9.44 7.51 4.08
CA ARG A 126 9.31 6.69 5.28
C ARG A 126 7.89 6.14 5.33
N LEU A 127 7.78 4.83 5.41
CA LEU A 127 6.53 4.09 5.36
C LEU A 127 6.34 3.33 6.67
N LEU A 128 5.10 3.27 7.13
CA LEU A 128 4.62 2.21 7.99
C LEU A 128 4.17 1.05 7.10
N ALA A 129 4.67 -0.16 7.33
CA ALA A 129 4.29 -1.35 6.61
C ALA A 129 3.62 -2.36 7.54
N VAL A 130 2.52 -2.95 7.08
CA VAL A 130 1.73 -3.96 7.79
C VAL A 130 1.51 -5.12 6.83
N ASP A 131 1.98 -6.32 7.19
CA ASP A 131 1.73 -7.50 6.36
C ASP A 131 0.25 -7.95 6.43
N ARG A 132 -0.14 -8.86 5.55
CA ARG A 132 -1.51 -9.36 5.42
C ARG A 132 -2.10 -9.88 6.72
N VAL A 133 -1.34 -10.63 7.52
CA VAL A 133 -1.84 -11.24 8.76
C VAL A 133 -2.08 -10.14 9.79
N HIS A 134 -1.12 -9.24 9.95
CA HIS A 134 -1.23 -8.12 10.89
C HIS A 134 -2.25 -7.07 10.43
N PHE A 135 -2.52 -6.93 9.13
CA PHE A 135 -3.52 -6.01 8.59
C PHE A 135 -4.92 -6.35 9.08
N TRP A 136 -5.34 -7.61 8.90
CA TRP A 136 -6.65 -8.06 9.36
C TRP A 136 -6.81 -7.92 10.88
N ARG A 137 -5.77 -8.33 11.63
CA ARG A 137 -5.72 -8.14 13.07
C ARG A 137 -5.83 -6.67 13.48
N LEU A 138 -5.16 -5.77 12.75
CA LEU A 138 -5.20 -4.34 13.00
C LEU A 138 -6.61 -3.76 12.79
N LEU A 139 -7.31 -4.21 11.75
CA LEU A 139 -8.70 -3.82 11.49
C LEU A 139 -9.64 -4.30 12.61
N ASP A 140 -9.49 -5.56 13.04
CA ASP A 140 -10.31 -6.14 14.12
C ASP A 140 -10.09 -5.43 15.46
N GLU A 141 -8.84 -5.10 15.78
CA GLU A 141 -8.48 -4.45 17.05
C GLU A 141 -8.72 -2.93 17.04
N THR A 142 -8.96 -2.33 15.87
CA THR A 142 -9.07 -0.87 15.69
C THR A 142 -10.21 -0.47 14.72
N PRO A 143 -11.49 -0.54 15.15
CA PRO A 143 -12.65 -0.25 14.28
C PRO A 143 -12.64 1.14 13.64
N GLU A 144 -12.07 2.14 14.32
CA GLU A 144 -11.91 3.50 13.83
C GLU A 144 -11.02 3.55 12.58
N LEU A 145 -10.04 2.65 12.46
CA LEU A 145 -9.19 2.56 11.28
C LEU A 145 -9.98 2.06 10.07
N ILE A 146 -10.84 1.06 10.25
CA ILE A 146 -11.75 0.55 9.20
C ILE A 146 -12.58 1.70 8.62
N ARG A 147 -13.23 2.51 9.48
CA ARG A 147 -14.06 3.64 9.04
C ARG A 147 -13.27 4.64 8.19
N ARG A 148 -12.00 4.86 8.51
CA ARG A 148 -11.11 5.78 7.76
C ARG A 148 -10.71 5.19 6.42
N ILE A 149 -10.35 3.91 6.37
CA ILE A 149 -10.04 3.21 5.12
C ILE A 149 -11.26 3.23 4.19
N LEU A 150 -12.45 2.92 4.71
CA LEU A 150 -13.70 3.01 3.94
C LEU A 150 -13.96 4.42 3.40
N THR A 151 -13.68 5.44 4.20
CA THR A 151 -13.78 6.85 3.76
C THR A 151 -12.80 7.17 2.63
N ILE A 152 -11.56 6.67 2.72
CA ILE A 152 -10.52 6.84 1.69
C ILE A 152 -10.93 6.13 0.41
N LEU A 153 -11.34 4.86 0.48
CA LEU A 153 -11.82 4.08 -0.66
C LEU A 153 -13.02 4.76 -1.33
N SER A 154 -13.99 5.24 -0.55
CA SER A 154 -15.15 5.97 -1.07
C SER A 154 -14.76 7.25 -1.83
N ARG A 155 -13.73 7.98 -1.36
CA ARG A 155 -13.19 9.16 -2.07
C ARG A 155 -12.46 8.75 -3.36
N ARG A 156 -11.72 7.65 -3.36
CA ARG A 156 -11.03 7.12 -4.55
C ARG A 156 -12.01 6.75 -5.65
N VAL A 157 -13.11 6.08 -5.32
CA VAL A 157 -14.16 5.73 -6.28
C VAL A 157 -14.74 6.98 -6.94
N ARG A 158 -15.09 8.01 -6.14
CA ARG A 158 -15.58 9.28 -6.69
C ARG A 158 -14.55 9.98 -7.59
N GLY A 159 -13.28 10.00 -7.20
CA GLY A 159 -12.21 10.57 -8.03
C GLY A 159 -12.01 9.81 -9.35
N LEU A 160 -12.20 8.50 -9.35
CA LEU A 160 -12.18 7.68 -10.57
C LEU A 160 -13.38 8.03 -11.47
N GLU A 161 -14.59 8.15 -10.93
CA GLU A 161 -15.78 8.55 -11.70
C GLU A 161 -15.60 9.92 -12.37
N GLU A 162 -15.00 10.89 -11.67
CA GLU A 162 -14.65 12.21 -12.22
C GLU A 162 -13.61 12.11 -13.35
N THR A 163 -12.59 11.27 -13.16
CA THR A 163 -11.55 11.04 -14.17
C THR A 163 -12.14 10.41 -15.43
N ILE A 164 -12.98 9.38 -15.28
CA ILE A 164 -13.67 8.72 -16.39
C ILE A 164 -14.54 9.73 -17.15
N ARG A 165 -15.31 10.57 -16.44
CA ARG A 165 -16.12 11.62 -17.05
C ARG A 165 -15.28 12.58 -17.90
N ALA A 166 -14.17 13.08 -17.33
CA ALA A 166 -13.28 14.01 -18.02
C ALA A 166 -12.63 13.39 -19.29
N VAL A 167 -12.31 12.09 -19.26
CA VAL A 167 -11.80 11.37 -20.44
C VAL A 167 -12.88 11.28 -21.52
N LEU A 168 -14.10 10.85 -21.16
CA LEU A 168 -15.20 10.69 -22.12
C LEU A 168 -15.61 12.02 -22.79
N GLU A 169 -15.54 13.14 -22.06
CA GLU A 169 -15.83 14.46 -22.62
C GLU A 169 -14.78 14.87 -23.67
N ARG A 170 -13.49 14.62 -23.41
CA ARG A 170 -12.41 14.91 -24.36
C ARG A 170 -12.54 14.10 -25.65
N THR A 171 -12.94 12.84 -25.57
CA THR A 171 -13.13 11.98 -26.75
C THR A 171 -14.35 12.35 -27.59
N ARG A 172 -15.35 13.05 -27.03
CA ARG A 172 -16.52 13.56 -27.77
C ARG A 172 -16.27 14.90 -28.47
N SER A 173 -15.24 15.63 -28.07
CA SER A 173 -14.87 16.92 -28.65
C SER A 173 -13.75 16.85 -29.68
N ALA A 174 -13.25 15.65 -29.99
CA ALA A 174 -12.25 15.35 -31.03
C ALA A 174 -12.91 14.59 -32.18
#